data_AF-A0A662GNF3-F1
#
_entry.id   AF-A0A662GNF3-F1
#
_cell.length_a   1.000
_cell.length_b   1.000
_cell.length_c   1.000
_cell.angle_alpha   90.00
_cell.angle_beta   90.00
_cell.angle_gamma   90.00
#
_symmetry.space_group_name_H-M   'P 1'
#
loop_
_entity.id
_entity.type
_entity.pdbx_description
1 polymer ?
#
loop_
_entity_poly.entity_id
_entity_poly.type
_entity_poly.pdbx_seq_one_letter_code
_entity_poly.pdbx_strand_id
1 'polypeptide(L)'
;MGVNLRELVEKVKKQINLKDLNKKVVAIDAYNMLYQFLAIIRQPDGTPLMNRRGEVTSHLSGLFYRTINLLENGIKPVYVFDGKPPELKTVVLEKRLQIKVEAEKRYREALARGDLEEARIYAQQTARLSK
;
A
#
# COMPACT_ATOMS: atom_id res chain seq x y z
N MET A 1 5.45 1.80 4.18
CA MET A 1 5.59 2.16 5.62
C MET A 1 7.05 2.49 5.94
N GLY A 2 7.33 3.71 6.39
CA GLY A 2 8.65 4.25 6.74
C GLY A 2 8.56 5.23 7.91
N VAL A 3 9.47 6.20 8.01
CA VAL A 3 9.41 7.28 9.03
C VAL A 3 8.39 8.34 8.57
N ASN A 4 7.40 8.65 9.40
CA ASN A 4 6.43 9.70 9.09
C ASN A 4 6.97 11.07 9.53
N LEU A 5 7.41 11.88 8.57
CA LEU A 5 7.94 13.23 8.80
C LEU A 5 6.97 14.33 8.38
N ARG A 6 5.70 13.98 8.08
CA ARG A 6 4.74 14.88 7.44
C ARG A 6 4.56 16.21 8.18
N GLU A 7 4.35 16.16 9.50
CA GLU A 7 4.12 17.35 10.31
C GLU A 7 5.34 18.27 10.39
N LEU A 8 6.54 17.67 10.40
CA LEU A 8 7.80 18.42 10.50
C LEU A 8 8.10 19.23 9.24
N VAL A 9 7.72 18.71 8.06
CA VAL A 9 8.01 19.36 6.76
C VAL A 9 6.86 20.22 6.24
N GLU A 10 5.78 20.36 7.00
CA GLU A 10 4.53 21.00 6.55
C GLU A 10 4.74 22.44 6.05
N LYS A 11 5.62 23.21 6.72
CA LYS A 11 5.91 24.62 6.38
C LYS A 11 6.80 24.79 5.14
N VAL A 12 7.48 23.74 4.70
CA VAL A 12 8.48 23.80 3.62
C VAL A 12 8.09 22.97 2.40
N LYS A 13 6.95 22.28 2.44
CA LYS A 13 6.48 21.44 1.32
C LYS A 13 6.01 22.32 0.15
N LYS A 14 6.22 21.80 -1.07
CA LYS A 14 5.66 22.38 -2.29
C LYS A 14 4.64 21.43 -2.88
N GLN A 15 3.44 21.93 -3.16
CA GLN A 15 2.43 21.17 -3.90
C GLN A 15 2.75 21.23 -5.39
N ILE A 16 2.65 20.06 -6.05
CA ILE A 16 2.82 19.91 -7.49
C ILE A 16 1.68 19.04 -8.04
N ASN A 17 1.39 19.18 -9.33
CA ASN A 17 0.49 18.33 -10.08
C ASN A 17 1.27 17.24 -10.82
N LEU A 18 0.61 16.14 -11.19
CA LEU A 18 1.24 15.08 -12.00
C LEU A 18 1.76 15.59 -13.34
N LYS A 19 1.08 16.57 -13.95
CA LYS A 19 1.49 17.21 -15.20
C LYS A 19 2.84 17.92 -15.09
N ASP A 20 3.22 18.38 -13.90
CA ASP A 20 4.50 19.05 -13.67
C ASP A 20 5.69 18.07 -13.79
N LEU A 21 5.42 16.76 -13.76
CA LEU A 21 6.39 15.67 -13.92
C LEU A 21 6.48 15.13 -15.36
N ASN A 22 5.84 15.79 -16.34
CA ASN A 22 5.89 15.37 -17.73
C ASN A 22 7.35 15.22 -18.23
N LYS A 23 7.63 14.13 -18.93
CA LYS A 23 8.94 13.70 -19.44
C LYS A 23 9.99 13.39 -18.37
N LYS A 24 9.65 13.43 -17.07
CA LYS A 24 10.57 13.07 -15.99
C LYS A 24 10.63 11.56 -15.79
N VAL A 25 11.82 11.07 -15.44
CA VAL A 25 12.02 9.71 -14.94
C VAL A 25 11.80 9.72 -13.44
N VAL A 26 10.95 8.82 -12.94
CA VAL A 26 10.60 8.75 -11.51
C VAL A 26 10.84 7.34 -11.00
N ALA A 27 11.77 7.20 -10.06
CA ALA A 27 11.99 5.96 -9.34
C ALA A 27 10.90 5.79 -8.26
N ILE A 28 10.21 4.65 -8.28
CA ILE A 28 9.11 4.34 -7.38
C ILE A 28 9.50 3.11 -6.55
N ASP A 29 9.42 3.24 -5.23
CA ASP A 29 9.53 2.11 -4.31
C ASP A 29 8.37 1.13 -4.56
N ALA A 30 8.70 -0.03 -5.13
CA ALA A 30 7.72 -1.01 -5.56
C ALA A 30 6.97 -1.62 -4.38
N TYR A 31 7.66 -2.00 -3.29
CA TYR A 31 7.00 -2.60 -2.14
C TYR A 31 6.07 -1.63 -1.45
N ASN A 32 6.49 -0.39 -1.24
CA ASN A 32 5.63 0.61 -0.63
C ASN A 32 4.37 0.85 -1.48
N MET A 33 4.51 0.86 -2.81
CA MET A 33 3.37 1.03 -3.69
C MET A 33 2.43 -0.20 -3.72
N LEU A 34 2.97 -1.41 -3.78
CA LEU A 34 2.16 -2.64 -3.74
C LEU A 34 1.36 -2.75 -2.42
N TYR A 35 1.98 -2.38 -1.29
CA TYR A 35 1.28 -2.30 -0.01
C TYR A 35 0.15 -1.26 -0.03
N GLN A 36 0.35 -0.10 -0.66
CA GLN A 36 -0.72 0.88 -0.82
C GLN A 36 -1.88 0.31 -1.63
N PHE A 37 -1.61 -0.41 -2.73
CA PHE A 37 -2.68 -1.02 -3.52
C PHE A 37 -3.47 -2.08 -2.76
N LEU A 38 -2.78 -2.94 -1.99
CA LEU A 38 -3.45 -3.93 -1.14
C LEU A 38 -4.29 -3.27 -0.02
N ALA A 39 -3.92 -2.07 0.42
CA ALA A 39 -4.69 -1.32 1.39
C ALA A 39 -5.91 -0.64 0.74
N ILE A 40 -5.75 0.07 -0.37
CA ILE A 40 -6.78 0.95 -0.93
C ILE A 40 -7.71 0.27 -1.94
N ILE A 41 -7.25 -0.74 -2.69
CA ILE A 41 -8.03 -1.40 -3.75
C ILE A 41 -8.77 -2.58 -3.15
N ARG A 42 -9.98 -2.30 -2.68
CA ARG A 42 -10.86 -3.25 -1.99
C ARG A 42 -12.27 -3.20 -2.57
N GLN A 43 -13.00 -4.28 -2.37
CA GLN A 43 -14.43 -4.35 -2.64
C GLN A 43 -15.20 -3.46 -1.64
N PRO A 44 -16.49 -3.15 -1.93
CA PRO A 44 -17.31 -2.32 -1.05
C PRO A 44 -17.42 -2.84 0.40
N ASP A 45 -17.35 -4.16 0.57
CA ASP A 45 -17.37 -4.85 1.88
C ASP A 45 -16.01 -4.81 2.62
N GLY A 46 -14.99 -4.18 2.01
CA GLY A 46 -13.64 -4.08 2.58
C GLY A 46 -12.75 -5.30 2.31
N THR A 47 -13.23 -6.33 1.62
CA THR A 47 -12.38 -7.46 1.22
C THR A 47 -11.44 -7.04 0.08
N PRO A 48 -10.23 -7.61 -0.03
CA PRO A 48 -9.34 -7.30 -1.14
C PRO A 48 -9.93 -7.82 -2.45
N LEU A 49 -9.60 -7.16 -3.56
CA LEU A 49 -9.91 -7.69 -4.89
C LEU A 49 -9.26 -9.08 -5.08
N MET A 50 -10.04 -10.07 -5.51
CA MET A 50 -9.59 -11.44 -5.74
C MET A 50 -10.01 -11.96 -7.12
N ASN A 51 -9.32 -12.98 -7.62
CA ASN A 51 -9.76 -13.73 -8.81
C ASN A 51 -10.72 -14.89 -8.45
N ARG A 52 -11.15 -15.66 -9.45
CA ARG A 52 -12.07 -16.80 -9.27
C ARG A 52 -11.53 -17.93 -8.38
N ARG A 53 -10.21 -17.97 -8.13
CA ARG A 53 -9.55 -18.95 -7.25
C ARG A 53 -9.36 -18.43 -5.83
N GLY A 54 -9.83 -17.22 -5.52
CA GLY A 54 -9.64 -16.58 -4.21
C GLY A 54 -8.24 -15.97 -4.02
N GLU A 55 -7.44 -15.85 -5.08
CA GLU A 55 -6.11 -15.24 -5.00
C GLU A 55 -6.24 -13.71 -5.05
N VAL A 56 -5.57 -13.00 -4.16
CA VAL A 56 -5.60 -11.53 -4.09
C VAL A 56 -4.93 -10.92 -5.33
N THR A 57 -5.63 -10.03 -6.04
CA THR A 57 -5.17 -9.38 -7.28
C THR A 57 -5.12 -7.85 -7.18
N SER A 58 -5.45 -7.28 -6.01
CA SER A 58 -5.50 -5.82 -5.81
C SER A 58 -4.20 -5.12 -6.19
N HIS A 59 -3.06 -5.75 -5.87
CA HIS A 59 -1.73 -5.24 -6.18
C HIS A 59 -1.45 -5.20 -7.69
N LEU A 60 -1.90 -6.19 -8.46
CA LEU A 60 -1.75 -6.23 -9.92
C LEU A 60 -2.62 -5.19 -10.61
N SER A 61 -3.89 -5.09 -10.19
CA SER A 61 -4.82 -4.09 -10.69
C SER A 61 -4.27 -2.68 -10.45
N GLY A 62 -3.83 -2.40 -9.22
CA GLY A 62 -3.23 -1.12 -8.87
C GLY A 62 -1.98 -0.81 -9.67
N LEU A 63 -1.06 -1.77 -9.80
CA LEU A 63 0.17 -1.62 -10.58
C LEU A 63 -0.16 -1.28 -12.04
N PHE A 64 -1.07 -2.02 -12.66
CA PHE A 64 -1.46 -1.82 -14.05
C PHE A 64 -2.06 -0.43 -14.29
N TYR A 65 -3.16 -0.10 -13.61
CA TYR A 65 -3.85 1.17 -13.84
C TYR A 65 -3.04 2.39 -13.39
N ARG A 66 -2.27 2.29 -12.29
CA ARG A 66 -1.39 3.39 -11.86
C ARG A 66 -0.30 3.64 -12.88
N THR A 67 0.32 2.58 -13.41
CA THR A 67 1.40 2.73 -14.40
C THR A 67 0.87 3.38 -15.67
N ILE A 68 -0.31 2.97 -16.17
CA ILE A 68 -0.97 3.61 -17.30
C ILE A 68 -1.19 5.10 -17.04
N ASN A 69 -1.78 5.45 -15.89
CA ASN A 69 -2.04 6.84 -15.55
C ASN A 69 -0.77 7.70 -15.47
N LEU A 70 0.35 7.15 -14.99
CA LEU A 70 1.64 7.84 -14.99
C LEU A 70 2.16 8.05 -16.42
N LEU A 71 2.09 7.01 -17.26
CA LEU A 71 2.51 7.08 -18.66
C LEU A 71 1.67 8.07 -19.48
N GLU A 72 0.36 8.13 -19.25
CA GLU A 72 -0.56 9.12 -19.86
C GLU A 72 -0.18 10.56 -19.51
N ASN A 73 0.39 10.79 -18.32
CA ASN A 73 0.93 12.09 -17.90
C ASN A 73 2.36 12.35 -18.41
N GLY A 74 2.89 11.47 -19.27
CA GLY A 74 4.24 11.57 -19.83
C GLY A 74 5.37 11.26 -18.84
N ILE A 75 5.05 10.69 -17.67
CA ILE A 75 6.03 10.28 -16.66
C ILE A 75 6.64 8.95 -17.09
N LYS A 76 7.94 8.77 -16.87
CA LYS A 76 8.67 7.51 -17.13
C LYS A 76 8.93 6.79 -15.78
N PRO A 77 8.02 5.91 -15.32
CA PRO A 77 8.18 5.24 -14.03
C PRO A 77 9.25 4.15 -14.10
N VAL A 78 10.05 4.04 -13.04
CA VAL A 78 11.01 2.94 -12.81
C VAL A 78 10.71 2.34 -11.45
N TYR A 79 10.25 1.09 -11.42
CA TYR A 79 9.96 0.40 -10.17
C TYR A 79 11.23 -0.22 -9.58
N VAL A 80 11.52 0.14 -8.33
CA VAL A 80 12.69 -0.34 -7.59
C VAL A 80 12.21 -1.28 -6.50
N PHE A 81 12.69 -2.52 -6.56
CA PHE A 81 12.42 -3.55 -5.56
C PHE A 81 13.60 -3.65 -4.60
N ASP A 82 13.32 -3.75 -3.30
CA ASP A 82 14.35 -3.98 -2.31
C ASP A 82 14.99 -5.37 -2.52
N GLY A 83 16.31 -5.42 -2.36
CA GLY A 83 17.06 -6.67 -2.27
C GLY A 83 16.88 -7.37 -0.91
N LYS A 84 17.82 -8.26 -0.59
CA LYS A 84 17.82 -8.97 0.71
C LYS A 84 18.00 -7.96 1.86
N PRO A 85 17.08 -7.91 2.85
CA PRO A 85 17.23 -7.01 3.98
C PRO A 85 18.45 -7.41 4.85
N PRO A 86 19.16 -6.44 5.46
CA PRO A 86 20.22 -6.73 6.42
C PRO A 86 19.66 -7.35 7.71
N GLU A 87 20.46 -8.16 8.40
CA GLU A 87 20.04 -8.91 9.59
C GLU A 87 19.49 -8.03 10.72
N LEU A 88 20.00 -6.81 10.85
CA LEU A 88 19.55 -5.80 11.81
C LEU A 88 18.07 -5.39 11.63
N LYS A 89 17.44 -5.68 10.47
CA LYS A 89 16.01 -5.39 10.23
C LYS A 89 15.05 -6.43 10.81
N THR A 90 15.53 -7.56 11.33
CA THR A 90 14.68 -8.69 11.77
C THR A 90 13.67 -8.29 12.84
N VAL A 91 14.11 -7.58 13.88
CA VAL A 91 13.24 -7.09 14.97
C VAL A 91 12.13 -6.17 14.46
N VAL A 92 12.42 -5.33 13.47
CA VAL A 92 11.44 -4.41 12.87
C VAL A 92 10.42 -5.19 12.02
N LEU A 93 10.86 -6.24 11.31
CA LEU A 93 9.98 -7.10 10.53
C LEU A 93 9.01 -7.88 11.44
N GLU A 94 9.48 -8.40 12.56
CA GLU A 94 8.64 -9.08 13.55
C GLU A 94 7.58 -8.16 14.15
N LYS A 95 7.98 -6.95 14.58
CA LYS A 95 7.01 -5.94 15.07
C LYS A 95 5.95 -5.62 14.02
N ARG A 96 6.34 -5.50 12.74
CA ARG A 96 5.39 -5.28 11.64
C ARG A 96 4.43 -6.45 11.45
N LEU A 97 4.89 -7.69 11.64
CA LEU A 97 4.04 -8.86 11.58
C LEU A 97 3.02 -8.85 12.73
N GLN A 98 3.45 -8.54 13.95
CA GLN A 98 2.56 -8.45 15.13
C GLN A 98 1.45 -7.42 14.94
N ILE A 99 1.76 -6.23 14.42
CA ILE A 99 0.75 -5.20 14.12
C ILE A 99 -0.31 -5.73 13.14
N LYS A 100 0.10 -6.49 12.13
CA LYS A 100 -0.84 -7.08 11.16
C LYS A 100 -1.74 -8.14 11.77
N VAL A 101 -1.20 -8.99 12.65
CA VAL A 101 -1.96 -10.02 13.35
C VAL A 101 -3.01 -9.38 14.26
N GLU A 102 -2.62 -8.34 15.00
CA GLU A 102 -3.53 -7.58 15.86
C GLU A 102 -4.63 -6.88 15.04
N ALA A 103 -4.28 -6.25 13.91
CA ALA A 103 -5.26 -5.65 13.01
C ALA A 103 -6.23 -6.68 12.42
N GLU A 104 -5.77 -7.89 12.10
CA GLU A 104 -6.63 -8.96 11.60
C GLU A 104 -7.61 -9.46 12.65
N LYS A 105 -7.19 -9.53 13.91
CA LYS A 105 -8.08 -9.85 15.03
C LYS A 105 -9.18 -8.79 15.17
N ARG A 106 -8.81 -7.52 15.22
CA ARG A 106 -9.76 -6.40 15.36
C ARG A 106 -10.70 -6.27 14.16
N TYR A 107 -10.23 -6.56 12.96
CA TYR A 107 -11.07 -6.65 11.77
C TYR A 107 -12.19 -7.67 11.92
N ARG A 108 -11.86 -8.88 12.39
CA ARG A 108 -12.86 -9.95 12.61
C ARG A 108 -13.85 -9.58 13.71
N GLU A 109 -13.39 -8.95 14.78
CA GLU A 109 -14.24 -8.46 15.88
C GLU A 109 -15.21 -7.36 15.41
N ALA A 110 -14.72 -6.41 14.60
CA ALA A 110 -15.56 -5.36 14.02
C ALA A 110 -16.64 -5.93 13.08
N LEU A 111 -16.28 -6.90 12.23
CA LEU A 111 -17.24 -7.63 11.39
C LEU A 111 -18.30 -8.37 12.23
N ALA A 112 -17.88 -9.06 13.29
CA ALA A 112 -18.81 -9.79 14.16
C ALA A 112 -19.80 -8.86 14.90
N ARG A 113 -19.40 -7.60 15.16
CA ARG A 113 -20.25 -6.57 15.76
C ARG A 113 -21.09 -5.79 14.73
N GLY A 114 -20.90 -6.02 13.44
CA GLY A 114 -21.57 -5.30 12.36
C GLY A 114 -21.07 -3.87 12.15
N ASP A 115 -19.94 -3.49 12.76
CA ASP A 115 -19.34 -2.16 12.55
C ASP A 115 -18.48 -2.17 11.28
N LEU A 116 -19.13 -1.84 10.16
CA LEU A 116 -18.52 -1.86 8.83
C LEU A 116 -17.46 -0.77 8.65
N GLU A 117 -17.58 0.37 9.32
CA GLU A 117 -16.61 1.46 9.25
C GLU A 117 -15.31 1.08 9.96
N GLU A 118 -15.42 0.56 11.20
CA GLU A 118 -14.26 0.10 11.95
C GLU A 118 -13.60 -1.12 11.26
N ALA A 119 -14.41 -2.04 10.74
CA ALA A 119 -13.91 -3.17 9.96
C ALA A 119 -13.11 -2.68 8.74
N ARG A 120 -13.59 -1.66 8.01
CA ARG A 120 -12.88 -1.11 6.86
C ARG A 120 -11.51 -0.54 7.23
N ILE A 121 -11.39 0.13 8.37
CA ILE A 121 -10.11 0.70 8.85
C ILE A 121 -9.09 -0.42 9.12
N TYR A 122 -9.48 -1.44 9.89
CA TYR A 122 -8.56 -2.53 10.22
C TYR A 122 -8.25 -3.41 9.01
N ALA A 123 -9.21 -3.61 8.10
CA ALA A 123 -9.01 -4.31 6.84
C ALA A 123 -7.80 -3.76 6.07
N GLN A 124 -7.64 -2.44 5.95
CA GLN A 124 -6.52 -1.83 5.24
C GLN A 124 -5.14 -2.20 5.81
N GLN A 125 -5.08 -2.50 7.11
CA GLN A 125 -3.84 -2.81 7.84
C GLN A 125 -3.45 -4.29 7.74
N THR A 126 -4.34 -5.19 7.28
CA THR A 126 -4.07 -6.63 7.19
C THR A 126 -3.30 -7.06 5.94
N ALA A 127 -2.98 -6.12 5.03
CA ALA A 127 -2.34 -6.42 3.75
C ALA A 127 -1.01 -7.22 3.91
N ARG A 128 -0.92 -8.36 3.23
CA ARG A 128 0.28 -9.21 3.16
C ARG A 128 0.76 -9.27 1.71
N LEU A 129 2.07 -9.14 1.53
CA LEU A 129 2.74 -9.37 0.26
C LEU A 129 3.64 -10.60 0.44
N SER A 130 3.38 -11.66 -0.32
CA SER A 130 4.30 -12.80 -0.41
C SER A 130 5.54 -12.39 -1.18
N LYS A 131 6.71 -12.89 -0.75
CA LYS A 131 7.93 -12.83 -1.55
C LYS A 131 7.93 -13.92 -2.60
#